data_AF-A0A161XXZ9-F1
#
_entry.id   AF-A0A161XXZ9-F1
#
_cell.length_a   1.000
_cell.length_b   1.000
_cell.length_c   1.000
_cell.angle_alpha   90.00
_cell.angle_beta   90.00
_cell.angle_gamma   90.00
#
_symmetry.space_group_name_H-M   'P 1'
#
loop_
_entity.id
_entity.type
_entity.pdbx_description
1 polymer ?
#
loop_
_entity_poly.entity_id
_entity_poly.type
_entity_poly.pdbx_seq_one_letter_code
_entity_poly.pdbx_strand_id
1 'polypeptide(L)' 'MGVPEVWFWQNNKFSLYYLRGNKYEQINQSQLLPDLDLNLLAILLMFGEKPKDLISKLRESIRK' A
#
# COMPACT_ATOMS: atom_id res chain seq x y z
N MET A 1 -8.01 -10.24 18.57
CA MET A 1 -8.30 -10.08 17.12
C MET A 1 -7.95 -8.66 16.74
N GLY A 2 -6.81 -8.42 16.13
CA GLY A 2 -6.41 -7.07 15.75
C GLY A 2 -5.49 -7.17 14.55
N VAL A 3 -6.04 -6.92 13.37
CA VAL A 3 -5.19 -6.77 12.19
C VAL A 3 -4.43 -5.46 12.39
N PRO A 4 -3.09 -5.48 12.43
CA PRO A 4 -2.30 -4.28 12.72
C PRO A 4 -2.51 -3.20 11.67
N GLU A 5 -2.79 -3.59 10.41
CA GLU A 5 -2.97 -2.66 9.31
C GLU A 5 -4.05 -3.12 8.33
N VAL A 6 -4.98 -2.22 7.99
CA VAL A 6 -6.10 -2.47 7.08
C VAL A 6 -6.00 -1.53 5.89
N TRP A 7 -6.06 -2.09 4.69
CA TRP A 7 -5.98 -1.31 3.44
C TRP A 7 -7.35 -1.30 2.78
N PHE A 8 -7.90 -0.10 2.62
CA PHE A 8 -9.10 0.12 1.83
C PHE A 8 -8.70 0.63 0.47
N TRP A 9 -9.25 0.02 -0.56
CA TRP A 9 -9.17 0.55 -1.90
C TRP A 9 -10.56 0.97 -2.35
N GLN A 10 -10.71 2.27 -2.56
CA GLN A 10 -11.94 2.88 -3.06
C GLN A 10 -11.58 4.08 -3.94
N ASN A 11 -12.37 4.33 -4.98
CA ASN A 11 -12.24 5.52 -5.82
C ASN A 11 -10.81 5.75 -6.38
N ASN A 12 -10.15 4.65 -6.77
CA ASN A 12 -8.77 4.62 -7.30
C ASN A 12 -7.68 5.12 -6.33
N LYS A 13 -7.97 5.14 -5.02
CA LYS A 13 -7.02 5.52 -3.98
C LYS A 13 -6.94 4.46 -2.88
N PHE A 14 -5.75 4.30 -2.33
CA PHE A 14 -5.52 3.51 -1.13
C PHE A 14 -5.67 4.38 0.11
N SER A 15 -6.55 3.95 1.01
CA SER A 15 -6.67 4.49 2.37
C SER A 15 -6.21 3.42 3.33
N LEU A 16 -5.12 3.70 4.05
CA LEU A 16 -4.57 2.76 5.02
C LEU A 16 -4.99 3.17 6.42
N TYR A 17 -5.23 2.17 7.26
CA TYR A 17 -5.55 2.35 8.66
C TYR A 17 -4.67 1.45 9.50
N TYR A 18 -3.97 2.01 10.47
CA TYR A 18 -3.16 1.26 11.41
C TYR A 18 -3.85 1.18 12.77
N LEU A 19 -3.84 -0.01 13.38
CA LEU A 19 -4.35 -0.22 14.72
C LEU A 19 -3.33 0.28 15.74
N ARG A 20 -3.53 1.49 16.27
CA ARG A 20 -2.76 2.01 17.42
C ARG A 20 -3.52 1.72 18.71
N GLY A 21 -3.06 0.72 19.44
CA GLY A 21 -3.67 0.27 20.68
C GLY A 21 -5.05 -0.33 20.42
N ASN A 22 -6.09 0.49 20.51
CA ASN A 22 -7.49 0.05 20.42
C ASN A 22 -8.32 0.80 19.36
N LYS A 23 -7.68 1.65 18.53
CA LYS A 23 -8.34 2.43 17.49
C LYS A 23 -7.57 2.34 16.18
N TYR A 24 -8.31 2.36 15.07
CA TYR A 24 -7.76 2.49 13.73
C TYR A 24 -7.52 3.96 13.41
N GLU A 25 -6.29 4.32 13.13
CA GLU A 25 -5.89 5.65 12.68
C GLU A 25 -5.53 5.62 11.21
N GLN A 26 -5.98 6.61 10.46
CA GLN A 26 -5.64 6.71 9.05
C GLN A 26 -4.16 7.08 8.90
N ILE A 27 -3.44 6.32 8.08
CA ILE A 27 -2.03 6.54 7.78
C ILE A 27 -1.86 6.83 6.28
N ASN A 28 -0.88 7.66 5.94
CA ASN A 28 -0.55 7.98 4.55
C ASN A 28 0.40 6.95 3.91
N GLN A 29 1.06 6.13 4.72
CA GLN A 29 2.03 5.11 4.29
C GLN A 29 1.91 3.87 5.19
N SER A 30 2.18 2.68 4.65
CA SER A 30 2.17 1.44 5.42
C SER A 30 3.26 1.47 6.50
N GLN A 31 2.91 1.10 7.72
CA GLN A 31 3.87 0.88 8.81
C GLN A 31 4.53 -0.50 8.70
N LEU A 32 3.84 -1.48 8.13
CA LEU A 32 4.37 -2.83 7.91
C LEU A 32 5.33 -2.87 6.71
N LEU A 33 5.06 -2.06 5.70
CA LEU A 33 5.83 -1.95 4.47
C LEU A 33 6.11 -0.47 4.17
N PRO A 34 6.99 0.18 4.96
CA PRO A 34 7.28 1.61 4.81
C PRO A 34 7.88 1.95 3.44
N ASP A 35 8.56 0.99 2.80
CA ASP A 35 9.13 1.16 1.47
C ASP A 35 8.15 0.79 0.33
N LEU A 36 6.89 0.47 0.65
CA LEU A 36 5.89 0.17 -0.38
C LEU A 36 5.25 1.45 -0.90
N ASP A 37 5.49 1.76 -2.18
CA ASP A 37 4.82 2.85 -2.86
C ASP A 37 3.39 2.47 -3.24
N LEU A 38 2.42 2.99 -2.47
CA LEU A 38 0.99 2.77 -2.66
C LEU A 38 0.45 3.37 -3.95
N ASN A 39 1.11 4.39 -4.49
CA ASN A 39 0.73 5.00 -5.76
C ASN A 39 1.09 4.06 -6.92
N LEU A 40 2.28 3.46 -6.89
CA LEU A 40 2.66 2.39 -7.82
C LEU A 40 1.71 1.20 -7.71
N LEU A 41 1.29 0.82 -6.50
CA LEU A 41 0.30 -0.23 -6.29
C LEU A 41 -1.05 0.12 -6.94
N ALA A 42 -1.54 1.35 -6.74
CA ALA A 42 -2.77 1.84 -7.36
C ALA A 42 -2.67 1.82 -8.90
N ILE A 43 -1.54 2.28 -9.44
CA ILE A 43 -1.28 2.27 -10.88
C ILE A 43 -1.28 0.84 -11.41
N LEU A 44 -0.59 -0.10 -10.76
CA LEU A 44 -0.55 -1.51 -11.17
C LEU A 44 -1.95 -2.12 -11.31
N LEU A 45 -2.80 -1.80 -10.34
CA LEU A 45 -4.14 -2.33 -10.28
C LEU A 45 -5.10 -1.66 -11.29
N MET A 46 -4.85 -0.41 -11.67
CA MET A 46 -5.59 0.30 -12.70
C MET A 46 -5.11 -0.07 -14.12
N PHE A 47 -3.81 -0.32 -14.31
CA PHE A 47 -3.15 -0.49 -15.60
C PHE A 47 -2.73 -1.95 -15.87
N GLY A 48 -3.57 -2.92 -15.51
CA GLY A 48 -3.28 -4.37 -15.46
C GLY A 48 -2.69 -5.06 -16.70
N GLU A 49 -2.29 -4.34 -17.76
CA GLU A 49 -1.71 -4.88 -18.99
C GLU A 49 -0.18 -4.66 -19.16
N LYS A 50 0.47 -3.72 -18.45
CA LYS A 50 1.94 -3.50 -18.57
C LYS A 50 2.67 -3.41 -17.22
N PRO A 51 2.73 -4.51 -16.45
CA PRO A 51 3.27 -4.50 -15.09
C PRO A 51 4.80 -4.58 -14.99
N LYS A 52 5.56 -4.84 -16.06
CA LYS A 52 7.00 -5.16 -15.94
C LYS A 52 7.86 -4.02 -15.36
N ASP A 53 7.63 -2.80 -15.82
CA ASP A 53 8.36 -1.61 -15.37
C ASP A 53 7.99 -1.25 -13.92
N LEU A 54 6.70 -1.33 -13.61
CA LEU A 54 6.14 -1.06 -12.30
C LEU A 54 6.56 -2.10 -11.25
N ILE A 55 6.58 -3.39 -11.59
CA ILE A 55 7.07 -4.47 -10.71
C ILE A 55 8.57 -4.31 -10.45
N SER A 56 9.34 -3.84 -11.43
CA SER A 56 10.77 -3.62 -11.25
C SER A 56 11.02 -2.53 -10.20
N LYS A 57 10.32 -1.39 -10.31
CA LYS A 57 10.35 -0.32 -9.30
C LYS A 57 9.87 -0.78 -7.93
N LEU A 58 8.75 -1.51 -7.88
CA LEU A 58 8.21 -2.06 -6.63
C LEU A 58 9.23 -2.94 -5.92
N ARG A 59 9.91 -3.80 -6.68
CA ARG A 59 10.93 -4.72 -6.17
C ARG A 59 12.19 -4.00 -5.69
N GLU A 60 12.55 -2.87 -6.28
CA GLU A 60 13.67 -2.05 -5.82
C GLU A 60 13.37 -1.35 -4.50
N SER A 61 12.15 -0.83 -4.33
CA SER A 61 11.73 -0.15 -3.10
C SER A 61 11.78 -1.12 -1.89
N ILE A 62 11.20 -2.31 -2.01
CA ILE A 62 11.13 -3.28 -0.89
C ILE A 62 12.51 -3.83 -0.45
N ARG A 63 13.57 -3.64 -1.26
CA ARG A 63 14.90 -4.25 -1.03
C ARG A 63 15.87 -3.39 -0.20
N LYS A 64 15.48 -2.20 0.23
CA LYS A 64 16.36 -1.28 0.97
C LYS A 64 16.40 -1.54 2.48
#